data_AF-A0A6L7HW09-F1
#
_entry.id   AF-A0A6L7HW09-F1
#
_cell.length_a   1.000
_cell.length_b   1.000
_cell.length_c   1.000
_cell.angle_alpha   90.00
_cell.angle_beta   90.00
_cell.angle_gamma   90.00
#
_symmetry.space_group_name_H-M   'P 1'
#
loop_
_entity.id
_entity.type
_entity.pdbx_description
1 polymer ?
#
loop_
_entity_poly.entity_id
_entity_poly.type
_entity_poly.pdbx_seq_one_letter_code
_entity_poly.pdbx_strand_id
1 'polypeptide(L)'
;MTDNATPANQAVDFSAINKSTAASFNEQKNLIKRLFKGNRVDCQKCKQPLQLIVPTEKAQTGHYGVFCKKGCTDIELEIDLL
;
A
#
# COMPACT_ATOMS: atom_id res chain seq x y z
N MET A 1 -34.33 29.37 35.56
CA MET A 1 -33.46 28.23 35.25
C MET A 1 -32.92 28.49 33.85
N THR A 2 -31.68 28.95 33.76
CA THR A 2 -31.06 29.38 32.51
C THR A 2 -30.24 28.22 31.96
N ASP A 3 -30.71 27.61 30.87
CA ASP A 3 -29.97 26.61 30.13
C ASP A 3 -28.90 27.31 29.30
N ASN A 4 -27.67 27.30 29.81
CA ASN A 4 -26.50 27.85 29.12
C ASN A 4 -25.90 26.75 28.25
N ALA A 5 -26.41 26.59 27.03
CA ALA A 5 -25.85 25.67 26.05
C ALA A 5 -24.54 26.25 25.49
N THR A 6 -23.41 25.79 26.03
CA THR A 6 -22.08 26.03 25.46
C THR A 6 -22.00 25.38 24.06
N PRO A 7 -21.56 26.09 23.01
CA PRO A 7 -21.42 25.50 21.69
C PRO A 7 -20.23 24.53 21.72
N ALA A 8 -20.51 23.24 21.59
CA ALA A 8 -19.49 22.20 21.52
C ALA A 8 -18.65 22.44 20.27
N ASN A 9 -17.39 22.82 20.48
CA ASN A 9 -16.35 22.80 19.47
C ASN A 9 -16.19 21.34 19.01
N GLN A 10 -16.74 21.02 17.84
CA GLN A 10 -16.66 19.69 17.26
C GLN A 10 -15.23 19.43 16.80
N ALA A 11 -14.40 18.92 17.70
CA ALA A 11 -13.11 18.35 17.33
C ALA A 11 -13.36 17.19 16.36
N VAL A 12 -12.91 17.32 15.12
CA VAL A 12 -13.07 16.28 14.09
C VAL A 12 -12.28 15.04 14.51
N ASP A 13 -12.97 13.91 14.71
CA ASP A 13 -12.34 12.64 15.07
C ASP A 13 -11.76 11.95 13.82
N PHE A 14 -10.42 11.97 13.70
CA PHE A 14 -9.67 11.29 12.63
C PHE A 14 -9.17 9.89 13.04
N SER A 15 -9.53 9.39 14.22
CA SER A 15 -8.97 8.15 14.76
C SER A 15 -9.24 6.93 13.86
N ALA A 16 -10.43 6.84 13.28
CA ALA A 16 -10.80 5.78 12.35
C ALA A 16 -9.96 5.81 11.05
N ILE A 17 -9.73 7.01 10.50
CA ILE A 17 -8.92 7.22 9.30
C ILE A 17 -7.48 6.81 9.59
N ASN A 18 -6.90 7.27 10.71
CA ASN A 18 -5.53 6.93 11.10
C ASN A 18 -5.31 5.42 11.26
N LYS A 19 -6.27 4.73 11.89
CA LYS A 19 -6.22 3.26 12.03
C LYS A 19 -6.28 2.56 10.66
N SER A 20 -7.20 2.99 9.79
CA SER A 20 -7.34 2.44 8.44
C SER A 20 -6.07 2.63 7.60
N THR A 21 -5.47 3.82 7.66
CA THR A 21 -4.21 4.14 6.98
C THR A 21 -3.07 3.27 7.47
N ALA A 22 -2.92 3.11 8.79
CA ALA A 22 -1.87 2.26 9.36
C ALA A 22 -2.03 0.79 8.98
N ALA A 23 -3.27 0.27 8.98
CA ALA A 23 -3.56 -1.09 8.52
C ALA A 23 -3.18 -1.28 7.05
N SER A 24 -3.64 -0.36 6.19
CA SER A 24 -3.37 -0.39 4.75
C SER A 24 -1.87 -0.36 4.44
N PHE A 25 -1.11 0.48 5.15
CA PHE A 25 0.34 0.56 5.00
C PHE A 25 1.02 -0.77 5.39
N ASN A 26 0.64 -1.35 6.52
CA ASN A 26 1.21 -2.62 6.97
C ASN A 26 0.89 -3.77 6.01
N GLU A 27 -0.32 -3.80 5.47
CA GLU A 27 -0.72 -4.78 4.45
C GLU A 27 0.13 -4.65 3.18
N GLN A 28 0.31 -3.45 2.65
CA GLN A 28 1.14 -3.19 1.47
C GLN A 28 2.61 -3.56 1.73
N LYS A 29 3.15 -3.18 2.89
CA LYS A 29 4.51 -3.55 3.30
C LYS A 29 4.71 -5.06 3.37
N ASN A 30 3.75 -5.78 3.95
CA ASN A 30 3.81 -7.24 4.08
C ASN A 30 3.67 -7.94 2.72
N LEU A 31 2.80 -7.42 1.84
CA LEU A 31 2.66 -7.87 0.46
C LEU A 31 4.00 -7.82 -0.28
N ILE A 32 4.66 -6.67 -0.28
CA ILE A 32 5.95 -6.45 -0.93
C ILE A 32 7.00 -7.40 -0.36
N LYS A 33 7.13 -7.48 0.96
CA LYS A 33 8.07 -8.41 1.64
C LYS A 33 7.87 -9.86 1.22
N ARG A 34 6.62 -10.32 1.09
CA ARG A 34 6.33 -11.70 0.70
C ARG A 34 6.76 -11.98 -0.73
N LEU A 35 6.52 -11.03 -1.65
CA LEU A 35 6.95 -11.15 -3.05
C LEU A 35 8.47 -11.21 -3.18
N PHE A 36 9.21 -10.33 -2.49
CA PHE A 36 10.69 -10.37 -2.50
C PHE A 36 11.28 -11.65 -1.88
N LYS A 37 10.54 -12.32 -0.99
CA LYS A 37 10.90 -13.65 -0.47
C LYS A 37 10.59 -14.79 -1.46
N GLY A 38 10.12 -14.49 -2.68
CA GLY A 38 9.74 -15.47 -3.69
C GLY A 38 8.37 -16.12 -3.46
N ASN A 39 7.58 -15.64 -2.51
CA ASN A 39 6.24 -16.20 -2.30
C ASN A 39 5.29 -15.73 -3.40
N ARG A 40 4.40 -16.63 -3.82
CA ARG A 40 3.25 -16.25 -4.64
C ARG A 40 2.30 -15.39 -3.81
N VAL A 41 1.91 -14.24 -4.35
CA VAL A 41 0.82 -13.42 -3.81
C VAL A 41 -0.14 -13.04 -4.92
N ASP A 42 -1.44 -13.28 -4.71
CA ASP A 42 -2.49 -12.95 -5.66
C ASP A 42 -3.03 -11.54 -5.41
N CYS A 43 -3.38 -10.84 -6.49
CA CYS A 43 -4.00 -9.52 -6.46
C CYS A 43 -5.34 -9.58 -5.72
N GLN A 44 -5.56 -8.66 -4.78
CA GLN A 44 -6.78 -8.65 -3.98
C GLN A 44 -8.05 -8.43 -4.82
N LYS A 45 -7.96 -7.68 -5.93
CA LYS A 45 -9.09 -7.36 -6.81
C LYS A 45 -9.44 -8.49 -7.78
N CYS A 46 -8.48 -8.96 -8.57
CA CYS A 46 -8.74 -9.91 -9.66
C CYS A 46 -8.29 -11.35 -9.39
N LYS A 47 -7.67 -11.61 -8.22
CA LYS A 47 -7.18 -12.92 -7.77
C LYS A 47 -6.14 -13.58 -8.69
N GLN A 48 -5.57 -12.82 -9.62
CA GLN A 48 -4.45 -13.25 -10.47
C GLN A 48 -3.12 -13.00 -9.74
N PRO A 49 -2.06 -13.76 -10.02
CA PRO A 49 -0.76 -13.57 -9.39
C PRO A 49 -0.20 -12.17 -9.69
N LEU A 50 0.38 -11.55 -8.68
CA LEU A 50 1.18 -10.34 -8.85
C LEU A 50 2.55 -10.68 -9.44
N GLN A 51 3.08 -9.76 -10.21
CA GLN A 51 4.40 -9.84 -10.83
C GLN A 51 5.34 -8.88 -10.12
N LEU A 52 6.54 -9.34 -9.81
CA LEU A 52 7.63 -8.52 -9.30
C LEU A 52 8.63 -8.29 -10.44
N ILE A 53 8.87 -7.03 -10.80
CA ILE A 53 9.89 -6.63 -11.78
C ILE A 53 11.02 -5.96 -11.00
N VAL A 54 12.23 -6.48 -11.14
CA VAL A 54 13.43 -5.97 -10.46
C VAL A 54 14.48 -5.56 -11.49
N PRO A 55 15.34 -4.57 -11.17
CA PRO A 55 16.46 -4.22 -12.02
C PRO A 55 17.44 -5.40 -12.13
N THR A 56 18.14 -5.46 -13.25
CA THR A 56 19.24 -6.41 -13.48
C THR A 56 20.46 -5.66 -14.00
N GLU A 57 21.65 -6.25 -13.94
CA GLU A 57 22.87 -5.62 -14.47
C GLU A 57 22.72 -5.12 -15.93
N LYS A 58 21.93 -5.84 -16.73
CA LYS A 58 21.65 -5.54 -18.14
C LYS A 58 20.48 -4.59 -18.38
N ALA A 59 19.64 -4.37 -17.36
CA ALA A 59 18.47 -3.51 -17.43
C ALA A 59 18.34 -2.78 -16.09
N GLN A 60 19.04 -1.65 -15.99
CA GLN A 60 19.11 -0.80 -14.81
C GLN A 60 18.10 0.35 -14.87
N THR A 61 17.58 0.69 -16.05
CA THR A 61 16.50 1.67 -16.26
C THR A 61 15.17 0.97 -16.58
N GLY A 62 14.09 1.31 -15.87
CA GLY A 62 12.77 0.74 -16.13
C GLY A 62 11.79 0.96 -15.00
N HIS A 63 10.54 0.53 -15.21
CA HIS A 63 9.50 0.50 -14.19
C HIS A 63 9.65 -0.76 -13.33
N TYR A 64 10.13 -0.57 -12.12
CA TYR A 64 10.37 -1.66 -11.16
C TYR A 64 9.33 -1.64 -10.07
N GLY A 65 9.01 -2.82 -9.54
CA GLY A 65 8.03 -2.94 -8.46
C GLY A 65 7.05 -4.07 -8.67
N VAL A 66 5.85 -3.89 -8.12
CA VAL A 66 4.81 -4.93 -8.01
C VAL A 66 3.60 -4.56 -8.86
N PHE A 67 3.32 -5.42 -9.84
CA PHE A 67 2.30 -5.14 -10.85
C PHE A 67 1.30 -6.28 -10.98
N CYS A 68 0.04 -5.92 -11.17
CA CYS A 68 -0.97 -6.84 -11.64
C CYS A 68 -1.09 -6.74 -13.15
N LYS A 69 -1.16 -7.88 -13.86
CA LYS A 69 -1.34 -7.91 -15.33
C LYS A 69 -2.57 -7.13 -15.82
N LYS A 70 -3.61 -6.98 -14.99
CA LYS A 70 -4.83 -6.20 -15.29
C LYS A 70 -4.77 -4.74 -14.83
N GLY A 71 -3.66 -4.26 -14.27
CA GLY A 71 -3.53 -2.91 -13.71
C GLY A 71 -4.25 -2.68 -12.37
N CYS A 72 -4.71 -3.75 -11.71
CA CYS A 72 -5.44 -3.64 -10.43
C CYS A 72 -4.59 -3.13 -9.26
N THR A 73 -3.30 -3.47 -9.31
CA THR A 73 -2.25 -3.12 -8.35
C THR A 73 -1.07 -2.67 -9.19
N ASP A 74 -0.59 -1.48 -8.89
CA ASP A 74 0.53 -0.82 -9.55
C ASP A 74 1.32 -0.11 -8.46
N ILE A 75 2.45 -0.69 -8.07
CA ILE A 75 3.30 -0.19 -6.99
C ILE A 75 4.70 -0.09 -7.57
N GLU A 76 5.09 1.12 -7.93
CA GLU A 76 6.46 1.42 -8.35
C GLU A 76 7.38 1.46 -7.12
N LEU A 77 8.55 0.85 -7.25
CA LEU A 77 9.57 0.77 -6.20
C LEU A 77 10.90 1.29 -6.73
N GLU A 78 11.51 2.17 -5.95
CA GLU A 78 12.92 2.49 -6.09
C GLU A 78 13.73 1.31 -5.52
N ILE A 79 14.54 0.68 -6.37
CA ILE A 79 15.37 -0.47 -6.01
C ILE A 79 16.81 -0.15 -6.39
N ASP A 80 17.65 0.02 -5.38
CA ASP A 80 19.08 0.23 -5.57
C ASP A 80 19.79 -1.11 -5.80
N LEU A 81 20.60 -1.18 -6.85
CA LEU A 81 21.56 -2.27 -7.05
C LEU A 81 22.81 -1.94 -6.23
N LEU A 82 23.15 -2.79 -5.25
CA LEU A 82 24.37 -2.69 -4.45
C LEU A 82 25.62 -3.07 -5.25
#